data_AF-A0A8J4A7G1-F1
#
_entry.id   AF-A0A8J4A7G1-F1
#
_cell.length_a   1.000
_cell.length_b   1.000
_cell.length_c   1.000
_cell.angle_alpha   90.00
_cell.angle_beta   90.00
_cell.angle_gamma   90.00
#
_symmetry.space_group_name_H-M   'P 1'
#
loop_
_entity.id
_entity.type
_entity.pdbx_description
1 polymer ?
#
loop_
_entity_poly.entity_id
_entity_poly.type
_entity_poly.pdbx_seq_one_letter_code
_entity_poly.pdbx_strand_id
1 'polypeptide(L)'
;MSRTGWNPVRRNRNIGTAKSGHGRDNRLVIPARWSEERVFWEKLRDPVIVRRALDERVFAVVVEPVLTGYTHCCTPDDVFAVVDLVPPDDLDDLRVFVLRQPTRKQAVVSPVWGRLAYFAELGRLRGPAVYLEAQELGRPWQRKASMSVEDRREFERLLADGHRARRVPTGYRWELTLEAARATQLYRTLLHEIGHQVDYLRSVDRPRAALPCDHPDWDVLSDLYWAKSSREKEAFAHRYADELGERLRRGGKLPFERYADPGRLRSQGLDPEWFGATS
;
A
#
# COMPACT_ATOMS: atom_id res chain seq x y z
N MET A 1 32.86 -48.67 12.67
CA MET A 1 33.35 -47.29 12.87
C MET A 1 32.94 -46.44 11.67
N SER A 2 31.83 -45.72 11.74
CA SER A 2 31.40 -44.81 10.66
C SER A 2 32.08 -43.45 10.82
N ARG A 3 32.69 -42.93 9.75
CA ARG A 3 33.28 -41.59 9.74
C ARG A 3 32.18 -40.54 9.88
N THR A 4 32.11 -39.90 11.04
CA THR A 4 31.34 -38.67 11.27
C THR A 4 31.91 -37.55 10.40
N GLY A 5 31.17 -37.15 9.36
CA GLY A 5 31.53 -36.01 8.50
C GLY A 5 31.15 -36.12 7.02
N TRP A 6 30.60 -37.25 6.57
CA TRP A 6 30.20 -37.38 5.16
C TRP A 6 28.76 -36.91 4.94
N ASN A 7 28.59 -35.62 4.65
CA ASN A 7 27.34 -35.07 4.13
C ASN A 7 27.48 -34.87 2.60
N PRO A 8 26.86 -35.74 1.77
CA PRO A 8 26.99 -35.69 0.31
C PRO A 8 26.39 -34.42 -0.33
N VAL A 9 25.52 -33.70 0.41
CA VAL A 9 24.91 -32.44 -0.06
C VAL A 9 25.90 -31.27 -0.01
N ARG A 10 26.86 -31.28 0.93
CA ARG A 10 27.80 -30.15 1.13
C ARG A 10 28.98 -30.12 0.15
N ARG A 11 29.26 -31.22 -0.56
CA ARG A 11 30.41 -31.34 -1.48
C ARG A 11 30.02 -31.69 -2.92
N ASN A 12 28.79 -31.41 -3.33
CA ASN A 12 28.47 -31.48 -4.75
C ASN A 12 29.15 -30.29 -5.48
N ARG A 13 30.23 -30.58 -6.24
CA ARG A 13 31.01 -29.61 -7.03
C ARG A 13 30.19 -28.86 -8.09
N ASN A 14 28.94 -29.26 -8.30
CA ASN A 14 28.04 -28.61 -9.25
C ASN A 14 27.16 -27.53 -8.61
N ILE A 15 27.13 -27.38 -7.28
CA ILE A 15 26.37 -26.30 -6.63
C ILE A 15 26.96 -24.95 -7.05
N GLY A 16 26.19 -24.15 -7.79
CA GLY A 16 26.62 -22.87 -8.36
C GLY A 16 27.21 -22.96 -9.77
N THR A 17 27.21 -24.14 -10.40
CA THR A 17 27.56 -24.30 -11.82
C THR A 17 26.31 -24.53 -12.66
N ALA A 18 26.41 -24.32 -13.98
CA ALA A 18 25.31 -24.58 -14.92
C ALA A 18 24.78 -26.04 -14.90
N LYS A 19 25.50 -26.97 -14.24
CA LYS A 19 25.11 -28.38 -14.04
C LYS A 19 24.33 -28.62 -12.74
N SER A 20 24.34 -27.71 -11.76
CA SER A 20 23.22 -27.65 -10.80
C SER A 20 22.05 -27.10 -11.59
N GLY A 21 20.88 -27.75 -11.54
CA GLY A 21 19.70 -27.32 -12.29
C GLY A 21 19.26 -25.91 -11.90
N HIS A 22 19.93 -24.89 -12.45
CA HIS A 22 19.42 -23.56 -12.66
C HIS A 22 18.44 -23.69 -13.82
N GLY A 23 17.23 -24.14 -13.50
CA GLY A 23 16.09 -23.89 -14.39
C GLY A 23 16.09 -22.40 -14.71
N ARG A 24 15.98 -22.07 -16.00
CA ARG A 24 16.02 -20.69 -16.53
C ARG A 24 14.94 -19.75 -15.96
N ASP A 25 14.10 -20.24 -15.05
CA ASP A 25 12.95 -19.56 -14.45
C ASP A 25 12.94 -19.47 -12.92
N ASN A 26 14.10 -19.52 -12.25
CA ASN A 26 14.20 -19.18 -10.82
C ASN A 26 14.20 -17.66 -10.57
N ARG A 27 13.45 -16.87 -11.35
CA ARG A 27 13.20 -15.48 -10.97
C ARG A 27 12.23 -15.50 -9.79
N LEU A 28 12.54 -14.78 -8.72
CA LEU A 28 11.69 -14.63 -7.54
C LEU A 28 10.49 -13.73 -7.90
N VAL A 29 9.65 -14.18 -8.82
CA VAL A 29 8.53 -13.45 -9.41
C VAL A 29 7.24 -13.94 -8.78
N ILE A 30 6.34 -13.02 -8.47
CA ILE A 30 5.02 -13.34 -7.92
C ILE A 30 4.25 -14.09 -9.02
N PRO A 31 3.79 -15.33 -8.79
CA PRO A 31 3.16 -16.12 -9.85
C PRO A 31 1.90 -15.42 -10.37
N ALA A 32 1.89 -15.08 -11.65
CA ALA A 32 0.67 -14.77 -12.39
C ALA A 32 0.26 -16.05 -13.14
N ARG A 33 -0.97 -16.53 -12.94
CA ARG A 33 -1.52 -17.61 -13.77
C ARG A 33 -2.08 -16.97 -15.04
N TRP A 34 -1.65 -17.45 -16.21
CA TRP A 34 -2.13 -16.96 -17.51
C TRP A 34 -3.67 -16.94 -17.59
N SER A 35 -4.34 -17.91 -16.96
CA SER A 35 -5.79 -18.06 -16.98
C SER A 35 -6.57 -17.12 -16.04
N GLU A 36 -5.90 -16.23 -15.31
CA GLU A 36 -6.52 -15.41 -14.27
C GLU A 36 -6.35 -13.91 -14.60
N GLU A 37 -7.44 -13.26 -15.00
CA GLU A 37 -7.47 -11.83 -15.39
C GLU A 37 -7.22 -10.88 -14.20
N ARG A 38 -7.55 -11.31 -12.97
CA ARG A 38 -7.38 -10.50 -11.76
C ARG A 38 -5.94 -10.51 -11.27
N VAL A 39 -5.42 -9.32 -10.97
CA VAL A 39 -4.07 -9.18 -10.44
C VAL A 39 -4.02 -9.71 -9.01
N PHE A 40 -2.87 -10.24 -8.57
CA PHE A 40 -2.78 -11.00 -7.32
C PHE A 40 -3.23 -10.22 -6.07
N TRP A 41 -3.19 -8.88 -6.11
CA TRP A 41 -3.57 -8.03 -4.98
C TRP A 41 -5.08 -7.83 -4.85
N GLU A 42 -5.87 -8.18 -5.86
CA GLU A 42 -7.34 -8.11 -5.85
C GLU A 42 -7.99 -9.37 -5.23
N LYS A 43 -7.17 -10.38 -4.89
CA LYS A 43 -7.60 -11.67 -4.36
C LYS A 43 -7.55 -11.68 -2.84
N LEU A 44 -8.51 -11.00 -2.23
CA LEU A 44 -8.67 -10.95 -0.77
C LEU A 44 -9.24 -12.28 -0.25
N ARG A 45 -8.77 -12.72 0.91
CA ARG A 45 -9.24 -13.92 1.61
C ARG A 45 -10.15 -13.54 2.76
N ASP A 46 -11.37 -14.08 2.77
CA ASP A 46 -12.36 -13.89 3.84
C ASP A 46 -12.51 -12.42 4.34
N PRO A 47 -12.68 -11.44 3.44
CA PRO A 47 -12.65 -10.04 3.85
C PRO A 47 -13.92 -9.62 4.60
N VAL A 48 -13.74 -8.74 5.59
CA VAL A 48 -14.82 -8.03 6.29
C VAL A 48 -15.01 -6.66 5.65
N ILE A 49 -16.25 -6.26 5.37
CA ILE A 49 -16.55 -4.96 4.74
C ILE A 49 -17.20 -4.03 5.77
N VAL A 50 -16.52 -2.93 6.08
CA VAL A 50 -17.05 -1.85 6.90
C VAL A 50 -17.51 -0.72 6.00
N ARG A 51 -18.77 -0.27 6.16
CA ARG A 51 -19.33 0.85 5.40
C ARG A 51 -19.58 2.04 6.30
N ARG A 52 -19.41 3.24 5.74
CA ARG A 52 -19.74 4.51 6.41
C ARG A 52 -20.27 5.50 5.40
N ALA A 53 -21.36 6.17 5.76
CA ALA A 53 -21.78 7.38 5.06
C ALA A 53 -20.93 8.56 5.55
N LEU A 54 -20.31 9.27 4.62
CA LEU A 54 -19.67 10.56 4.84
C LEU A 54 -20.38 11.53 3.89
N ASP A 55 -21.11 12.49 4.46
CA ASP A 55 -22.11 13.30 3.76
C ASP A 55 -23.12 12.42 2.97
N GLU A 56 -23.34 12.72 1.69
CA GLU A 56 -24.27 12.01 0.81
C GLU A 56 -23.64 10.75 0.16
N ARG A 57 -22.40 10.41 0.53
CA ARG A 57 -21.60 9.37 -0.14
C ARG A 57 -21.34 8.20 0.81
N VAL A 58 -21.48 6.98 0.29
CA VAL A 58 -21.16 5.76 1.04
C VAL A 58 -19.79 5.26 0.63
N PHE A 59 -18.91 5.14 1.61
CA PHE A 59 -17.57 4.59 1.47
C PHE A 59 -17.49 3.19 2.08
N ALA A 60 -16.59 2.38 1.56
CA ALA A 60 -16.32 1.03 2.06
C ALA A 60 -14.83 0.84 2.33
N VAL A 61 -14.52 0.27 3.50
CA VAL A 61 -13.20 -0.28 3.83
C VAL A 61 -13.34 -1.80 3.86
N VAL A 62 -12.61 -2.48 2.97
CA VAL A 62 -12.54 -3.94 2.88
C VAL A 62 -11.29 -4.40 3.63
N VAL A 63 -11.46 -5.22 4.66
CA VAL A 63 -10.38 -5.65 5.55
C VAL A 63 -10.13 -7.13 5.38
N GLU A 64 -8.92 -7.48 4.97
CA GLU A 64 -8.45 -8.86 4.93
C GLU A 64 -7.86 -9.26 6.30
N PRO A 65 -8.17 -10.45 6.85
CA PRO A 65 -7.50 -10.98 8.04
C PRO A 65 -5.97 -11.03 7.87
N VAL A 66 -5.24 -10.67 8.91
CA VAL A 66 -3.76 -10.67 8.86
C VAL A 66 -3.17 -12.03 9.20
N LEU A 67 -1.97 -12.31 8.68
CA LEU A 67 -1.18 -13.47 9.08
C LEU A 67 -0.50 -13.20 10.42
N THR A 68 -0.16 -14.26 11.17
CA THR A 68 0.63 -14.11 12.41
C THR A 68 1.91 -13.30 12.17
N GLY A 69 2.11 -12.28 13.01
CA GLY A 69 3.24 -11.34 12.92
C GLY A 69 3.00 -10.12 12.02
N TYR A 70 1.86 -10.07 11.31
CA TYR A 70 1.44 -8.90 10.53
C TYR A 70 0.38 -8.10 11.29
N THR A 71 0.28 -6.82 10.96
CA THR A 71 -0.70 -5.91 11.55
C THR A 71 -1.12 -4.85 10.54
N HIS A 72 -2.41 -4.56 10.44
CA HIS A 72 -2.91 -3.36 9.78
C HIS A 72 -2.59 -2.15 10.66
N CYS A 73 -1.77 -1.23 10.14
CA CYS A 73 -1.27 -0.13 10.97
C CYS A 73 -2.35 0.92 11.27
N CYS A 74 -3.37 0.99 10.43
CA CYS A 74 -4.56 1.82 10.59
C CYS A 74 -5.83 0.97 10.67
N THR A 75 -6.85 1.49 11.33
CA THR A 75 -8.19 0.88 11.36
C THR A 75 -9.09 1.47 10.27
N PRO A 76 -10.25 0.86 9.97
CA PRO A 76 -11.23 1.49 9.07
C PRO A 76 -11.64 2.89 9.51
N ASP A 77 -11.75 3.10 10.82
CA ASP A 77 -12.08 4.41 11.39
C ASP A 77 -10.99 5.45 11.14
N ASP A 78 -9.72 5.06 11.23
CA ASP A 78 -8.60 5.91 10.84
C ASP A 78 -8.65 6.28 9.36
N VAL A 79 -8.97 5.34 8.48
CA VAL A 79 -9.12 5.60 7.05
C VAL A 79 -10.25 6.58 6.80
N PHE A 80 -11.43 6.34 7.38
CA PHE A 80 -12.56 7.26 7.25
C PHE A 80 -12.24 8.65 7.78
N ALA A 81 -11.48 8.77 8.88
CA ALA A 81 -11.07 10.06 9.41
C ALA A 81 -10.16 10.83 8.44
N VAL A 82 -9.29 10.17 7.69
CA VAL A 82 -8.51 10.83 6.63
C VAL A 82 -9.41 11.19 5.45
N VAL A 83 -10.27 10.28 5.01
CA VAL A 83 -11.19 10.49 3.88
C VAL A 83 -12.10 11.69 4.11
N ASP A 84 -12.60 11.86 5.34
CA ASP A 84 -13.42 13.01 5.76
C ASP A 84 -12.68 14.37 5.68
N LEU A 85 -11.35 14.35 5.68
CA LEU A 85 -10.50 15.54 5.55
C LEU A 85 -10.12 15.86 4.10
N VAL A 86 -10.38 14.95 3.16
CA VAL A 86 -10.09 15.13 1.73
C VAL A 86 -11.25 15.89 1.09
N PRO A 87 -11.00 16.87 0.20
CA PRO A 87 -12.08 17.53 -0.53
C PRO A 87 -12.99 16.51 -1.22
N PRO A 88 -14.32 16.59 -1.06
CA PRO A 88 -15.23 15.59 -1.63
C PRO A 88 -15.06 15.41 -3.15
N ASP A 89 -14.79 16.49 -3.89
CA ASP A 89 -14.56 16.45 -5.34
C ASP A 89 -13.31 15.65 -5.75
N ASP A 90 -12.32 15.55 -4.86
CA ASP A 90 -11.10 14.79 -5.12
C ASP A 90 -11.31 13.27 -4.89
N LEU A 91 -12.38 12.89 -4.19
CA LEU A 91 -12.75 11.50 -3.93
C LEU A 91 -13.73 10.93 -4.95
N ASP A 92 -14.24 11.74 -5.88
CA ASP A 92 -15.24 11.43 -6.92
C ASP A 92 -15.74 9.97 -6.97
N ASP A 93 -15.24 9.12 -7.86
CA ASP A 93 -15.59 7.70 -7.93
C ASP A 93 -14.80 6.80 -6.95
N LEU A 94 -13.82 7.34 -6.25
CA LEU A 94 -13.02 6.62 -5.25
C LEU A 94 -13.82 6.42 -3.96
N ARG A 95 -14.47 5.26 -3.87
CA ARG A 95 -15.32 4.88 -2.73
C ARG A 95 -14.81 3.68 -1.94
N VAL A 96 -13.77 3.01 -2.43
CA VAL A 96 -13.31 1.73 -1.88
C VAL A 96 -11.87 1.85 -1.39
N PHE A 97 -11.66 1.47 -0.14
CA PHE A 97 -10.34 1.35 0.48
C PHE A 97 -10.16 -0.09 0.94
N VAL A 98 -8.94 -0.60 0.88
CA VAL A 98 -8.65 -2.00 1.19
C VAL A 98 -7.49 -2.07 2.15
N LEU A 99 -7.70 -2.72 3.30
CA LEU A 99 -6.63 -3.13 4.21
C LEU A 99 -6.26 -4.57 3.87
N ARG A 100 -5.14 -4.74 3.15
CA ARG A 100 -4.76 -5.99 2.49
C ARG A 100 -3.64 -6.70 3.24
N GLN A 101 -3.68 -8.03 3.31
CA GLN A 101 -2.58 -8.85 3.81
C GLN A 101 -1.68 -9.32 2.65
N PRO A 102 -0.44 -8.80 2.50
CA PRO A 102 0.48 -9.33 1.50
C PRO A 102 0.95 -10.74 1.86
N THR A 103 1.25 -11.56 0.86
CA THR A 103 1.98 -12.81 1.13
C THR A 103 3.44 -12.52 1.48
N ARG A 104 4.10 -13.43 2.22
CA ARG A 104 5.55 -13.29 2.52
C ARG A 104 6.41 -13.08 1.26
N LYS A 105 6.06 -13.74 0.15
CA LYS A 105 6.78 -13.57 -1.13
C LYS A 105 6.59 -12.16 -1.70
N GLN A 106 5.38 -11.61 -1.63
CA GLN A 106 5.09 -10.25 -2.08
C GLN A 106 5.81 -9.21 -1.22
N ALA A 107 5.76 -9.36 0.11
CA ALA A 107 6.46 -8.47 1.04
C ALA A 107 7.98 -8.45 0.83
N VAL A 108 8.57 -9.54 0.33
CA VAL A 108 10.01 -9.61 0.01
C VAL A 108 10.32 -9.04 -1.37
N VAL A 109 9.47 -9.29 -2.37
CA VAL A 109 9.77 -8.97 -3.78
C VAL A 109 9.34 -7.55 -4.17
N SER A 110 8.23 -7.07 -3.60
CA SER A 110 7.62 -5.79 -3.96
C SER A 110 6.94 -5.17 -2.73
N PRO A 111 7.71 -4.85 -1.67
CA PRO A 111 7.17 -4.21 -0.49
C PRO A 111 6.61 -2.83 -0.86
N VAL A 112 5.37 -2.57 -0.45
CA VAL A 112 4.75 -1.25 -0.59
C VAL A 112 3.98 -0.91 0.69
N TRP A 113 3.74 0.38 0.90
CA TRP A 113 2.83 0.85 1.93
C TRP A 113 1.37 0.78 1.47
N GLY A 114 1.15 0.99 0.17
CA GLY A 114 -0.15 1.01 -0.48
C GLY A 114 -0.03 1.18 -2.00
N ARG A 115 -1.17 1.13 -2.70
CA ARG A 115 -1.30 1.28 -4.16
C ARG A 115 -2.71 1.74 -4.55
N LEU A 116 -2.83 2.53 -5.62
CA LEU A 116 -4.08 2.75 -6.33
C LEU A 116 -4.31 1.64 -7.38
N ALA A 117 -5.52 1.09 -7.40
CA ALA A 117 -6.08 0.41 -8.55
C ALA A 117 -7.11 1.34 -9.20
N TYR A 118 -6.90 1.75 -10.45
CA TYR A 118 -7.85 2.59 -11.19
C TYR A 118 -9.19 1.88 -11.44
N PHE A 119 -9.18 0.56 -11.40
CA PHE A 119 -10.38 -0.26 -11.40
C PHE A 119 -10.13 -1.54 -10.60
N ALA A 120 -11.01 -1.84 -9.66
CA ALA A 120 -11.02 -3.08 -8.89
C ALA A 120 -12.45 -3.65 -8.83
N GLU A 121 -12.55 -4.98 -8.82
CA GLU A 121 -13.83 -5.68 -8.61
C GLU A 121 -13.76 -6.58 -7.36
N LEU A 122 -14.36 -6.10 -6.27
CA LEU A 122 -14.40 -6.76 -4.97
C LEU A 122 -15.83 -7.16 -4.63
N GLY A 123 -16.29 -8.24 -5.26
CA GLY A 123 -17.67 -8.73 -5.14
C GLY A 123 -18.66 -7.73 -5.74
N ARG A 124 -19.49 -7.10 -4.91
CA ARG A 124 -20.44 -6.06 -5.34
C ARG A 124 -19.84 -4.65 -5.40
N LEU A 125 -18.62 -4.47 -4.93
CA LEU A 125 -17.90 -3.20 -4.99
C LEU A 125 -17.09 -3.13 -6.28
N ARG A 126 -17.22 -2.02 -7.02
CA ARG A 126 -16.55 -1.78 -8.30
C ARG A 126 -16.07 -0.33 -8.38
N GLY A 127 -15.01 -0.10 -9.15
CA GLY A 127 -14.44 1.22 -9.38
C GLY A 127 -13.01 1.36 -8.85
N PRO A 128 -12.45 2.57 -8.80
CA PRO A 128 -11.12 2.79 -8.26
C PRO A 128 -11.05 2.43 -6.78
N ALA A 129 -9.92 1.88 -6.36
CA ALA A 129 -9.70 1.46 -4.99
C ALA A 129 -8.26 1.72 -4.53
N VAL A 130 -8.10 2.21 -3.29
CA VAL A 130 -6.79 2.35 -2.65
C VAL A 130 -6.54 1.19 -1.71
N TYR A 131 -5.43 0.49 -1.90
CA TYR A 131 -4.96 -0.60 -1.06
C TYR A 131 -3.89 -0.09 -0.11
N LEU A 132 -3.96 -0.46 1.17
CA LEU A 132 -2.93 -0.27 2.18
C LEU A 132 -2.54 -1.66 2.71
N GLU A 133 -1.23 -1.94 2.77
CA GLU A 133 -0.75 -3.29 3.11
C GLU A 133 -0.47 -3.46 4.62
N ALA A 134 -0.88 -4.58 5.20
CA ALA A 134 -0.46 -5.00 6.53
C ALA A 134 1.06 -5.12 6.59
N GLN A 135 1.65 -4.75 7.73
CA GLN A 135 3.09 -4.69 7.93
C GLN A 135 3.55 -5.73 8.95
N GLU A 136 4.73 -6.30 8.73
CA GLU A 136 5.40 -7.17 9.70
C GLU A 136 6.12 -6.29 10.73
N LEU A 137 5.42 -5.96 11.82
CA LEU A 137 5.94 -5.10 12.88
C LEU A 137 7.02 -5.82 13.70
N GLY A 138 7.94 -5.05 14.29
CA GLY A 138 9.05 -5.60 15.09
C GLY A 138 10.17 -6.27 14.28
N ARG A 139 10.01 -6.46 12.96
CA ARG A 139 11.11 -6.89 12.10
C ARG A 139 12.12 -5.75 11.92
N PRO A 140 13.42 -5.99 12.12
CA PRO A 140 14.44 -4.98 11.88
C PRO A 140 14.67 -4.78 10.38
N TRP A 141 14.51 -3.53 9.93
CA TRP A 141 14.90 -3.09 8.60
C TRP A 141 16.36 -2.63 8.63
N GLN A 142 17.08 -2.90 7.54
CA GLN A 142 18.46 -2.45 7.37
C GLN A 142 18.62 -1.76 6.03
N ARG A 143 19.36 -0.65 6.04
CA ARG A 143 19.76 0.06 4.83
C ARG A 143 21.24 0.39 4.90
N LYS A 144 21.91 0.30 3.75
CA LYS A 144 23.32 0.66 3.64
C LYS A 144 23.51 2.15 3.92
N ALA A 145 24.70 2.53 4.41
CA ALA A 145 25.05 3.94 4.57
C ALA A 145 25.13 4.68 3.24
N SER A 146 25.58 4.01 2.17
CA SER A 146 25.54 4.53 0.82
C SER A 146 24.13 4.41 0.24
N MET A 147 23.47 5.55 0.09
CA MET A 147 22.14 5.67 -0.50
C MET A 147 22.21 6.59 -1.72
N SER A 148 21.44 6.27 -2.76
CA SER A 148 21.16 7.23 -3.85
C SER A 148 20.47 8.48 -3.31
N VAL A 149 20.34 9.51 -4.15
CA VAL A 149 19.63 10.74 -3.75
C VAL A 149 18.16 10.45 -3.46
N GLU A 150 17.53 9.61 -4.27
CA GLU A 150 16.14 9.18 -4.12
C GLU A 150 15.96 8.35 -2.86
N ASP A 151 16.84 7.38 -2.61
CA ASP A 151 16.81 6.55 -1.42
C ASP A 151 16.95 7.40 -0.15
N ARG A 152 17.82 8.41 -0.19
CA ARG A 152 18.05 9.32 0.94
C ARG A 152 16.82 10.17 1.24
N ARG A 153 16.18 10.72 0.21
CA ARG A 153 14.92 11.46 0.38
C ARG A 153 13.83 10.59 0.98
N GLU A 154 13.69 9.35 0.52
CA GLU A 154 12.71 8.43 1.11
C GLU A 154 13.06 8.08 2.56
N PHE A 155 14.36 7.91 2.87
CA PHE A 155 14.81 7.69 4.24
C PHE A 155 14.46 8.87 5.15
N GLU A 156 14.72 10.10 4.71
CA GLU A 156 14.39 11.32 5.46
C GLU A 156 12.87 11.47 5.66
N ARG A 157 12.07 11.14 4.64
CA ARG A 157 10.60 11.10 4.75
C ARG A 157 10.12 10.08 5.79
N LEU A 158 10.70 8.88 5.81
CA LEU A 158 10.39 7.90 6.85
C LEU A 158 10.75 8.42 8.26
N LEU A 159 11.90 9.09 8.42
CA LEU A 159 12.23 9.69 9.72
C LEU A 159 11.21 10.77 10.11
N ALA A 160 10.74 11.58 9.16
CA ALA A 160 9.71 12.59 9.39
C ALA A 160 8.34 11.99 9.74
N ASP A 161 8.03 10.79 9.23
CA ASP A 161 6.84 10.02 9.62
C ASP A 161 6.95 9.42 11.04
N GLY A 162 8.10 9.55 11.70
CA GLY A 162 8.35 9.08 13.06
C GLY A 162 9.15 7.79 13.17
N HIS A 163 9.64 7.23 12.05
CA HIS A 163 10.51 6.05 12.09
C HIS A 163 11.84 6.40 12.77
N ARG A 164 12.35 5.51 13.63
CA ARG A 164 13.59 5.76 14.39
C ARG A 164 14.71 4.87 13.89
N ALA A 165 15.67 5.47 13.17
CA ALA A 165 16.87 4.76 12.72
C ALA A 165 18.05 4.93 13.67
N ARG A 166 18.75 3.83 13.92
CA ARG A 166 20.02 3.78 14.64
C ARG A 166 21.15 3.51 13.64
N ARG A 167 22.23 4.27 13.74
CA ARG A 167 23.43 4.02 12.94
C ARG A 167 24.13 2.76 13.46
N VAL A 168 24.53 1.90 12.55
CA VAL A 168 25.28 0.66 12.79
C VAL A 168 26.48 0.60 11.84
N PRO A 169 27.50 -0.22 12.08
CA PRO A 169 28.68 -0.29 11.20
C PRO A 169 28.35 -0.55 9.73
N THR A 170 27.28 -1.30 9.46
CA THR A 170 26.84 -1.66 8.10
C THR A 170 25.86 -0.64 7.47
N GLY A 171 25.49 0.42 8.19
CA GLY A 171 24.54 1.44 7.71
C GLY A 171 23.57 1.90 8.79
N TYR A 172 22.28 1.73 8.53
CA TYR A 172 21.19 2.11 9.44
C TYR A 172 20.29 0.91 9.71
N ARG A 173 19.83 0.80 10.95
CA ARG A 173 18.85 -0.20 11.37
C ARG A 173 17.70 0.49 12.08
N TRP A 174 16.48 0.12 11.75
CA TRP A 174 15.28 0.58 12.46
C TRP A 174 14.28 -0.56 12.60
N GLU A 175 13.37 -0.40 13.54
CA GLU A 175 12.23 -1.28 13.72
C GLU A 175 10.97 -0.50 13.37
N LEU A 176 10.06 -1.15 12.65
CA LEU A 176 8.76 -0.56 12.36
C LEU A 176 7.94 -0.54 13.63
N THR A 177 7.59 0.66 14.07
CA THR A 177 6.58 0.86 15.11
C THR A 177 5.22 1.03 14.45
N LEU A 178 4.17 0.62 15.16
CA LEU A 178 2.80 0.76 14.70
C LEU A 178 2.45 2.22 14.40
N GLU A 179 2.85 3.14 15.27
CA GLU A 179 2.57 4.57 15.13
C GLU A 179 3.23 5.18 13.88
N ALA A 180 4.53 4.92 13.67
CA ALA A 180 5.24 5.47 12.51
C ALA A 180 4.74 4.83 11.20
N ALA A 181 4.48 3.53 11.19
CA ALA A 181 3.92 2.86 10.02
C ALA A 181 2.51 3.38 9.70
N ARG A 182 1.67 3.62 10.73
CA ARG A 182 0.35 4.26 10.56
C ARG A 182 0.48 5.65 9.96
N ALA A 183 1.40 6.47 10.46
CA ALA A 183 1.64 7.82 9.94
C ALA A 183 2.06 7.78 8.47
N THR A 184 2.99 6.89 8.10
CA THR A 184 3.37 6.67 6.70
C THR A 184 2.18 6.28 5.83
N GLN A 185 1.38 5.29 6.28
CA GLN A 185 0.24 4.82 5.50
C GLN A 185 -0.86 5.87 5.32
N LEU A 186 -1.24 6.57 6.38
CA LEU A 186 -2.39 7.48 6.36
C LEU A 186 -2.04 8.87 5.84
N TYR A 187 -0.94 9.45 6.28
CA TYR A 187 -0.64 10.87 6.06
C TYR A 187 0.26 11.11 4.85
N ARG A 188 0.79 10.04 4.26
CA ARG A 188 1.66 10.11 3.08
C ARG A 188 1.13 9.21 1.98
N THR A 189 1.08 7.90 2.20
CA THR A 189 0.68 6.94 1.16
C THR A 189 -0.77 7.12 0.74
N LEU A 190 -1.74 7.13 1.65
CA LEU A 190 -3.15 7.27 1.30
C LEU A 190 -3.41 8.58 0.52
N LEU A 191 -2.85 9.71 0.98
CA LEU A 191 -2.97 10.98 0.26
C LEU A 191 -2.29 10.95 -1.11
N HIS A 192 -1.17 10.22 -1.24
CA HIS A 192 -0.46 10.03 -2.50
C HIS A 192 -1.27 9.18 -3.50
N GLU A 193 -1.84 8.06 -3.06
CA GLU A 193 -2.71 7.24 -3.91
C GLU A 193 -3.98 8.00 -4.33
N ILE A 194 -4.56 8.82 -3.44
CA ILE A 194 -5.62 9.76 -3.80
C ILE A 194 -5.12 10.78 -4.83
N GLY A 195 -3.90 11.28 -4.70
CA GLY A 195 -3.28 12.18 -5.67
C GLY A 195 -3.19 11.59 -7.08
N HIS A 196 -2.90 10.29 -7.21
CA HIS A 196 -2.96 9.60 -8.50
C HIS A 196 -4.38 9.59 -9.09
N GLN A 197 -5.39 9.31 -8.26
CA GLN A 197 -6.79 9.36 -8.70
C GLN A 197 -7.17 10.78 -9.13
N VAL A 198 -6.77 11.80 -8.37
CA VAL A 198 -7.04 13.21 -8.70
C VAL A 198 -6.39 13.61 -10.03
N ASP A 199 -5.17 13.14 -10.34
CA ASP A 199 -4.55 13.38 -11.65
C ASP A 199 -5.40 12.76 -12.77
N TYR A 200 -5.85 11.52 -12.58
CA TYR A 200 -6.71 10.83 -13.54
C TYR A 200 -8.05 11.56 -13.74
N LEU A 201 -8.73 11.92 -12.65
CA LEU A 201 -9.99 12.67 -12.70
C LEU A 201 -9.82 13.99 -13.47
N ARG A 202 -8.75 14.74 -13.21
CA ARG A 202 -8.50 16.03 -13.86
C ARG A 202 -8.09 15.89 -15.32
N SER A 203 -7.43 14.80 -15.68
CA SER A 203 -6.90 14.58 -17.03
C SER A 203 -7.89 13.87 -17.95
N VAL A 204 -8.77 13.04 -17.40
CA VAL A 204 -9.63 12.12 -18.16
C VAL A 204 -11.11 12.35 -17.82
N ASP A 205 -11.53 12.08 -16.58
CA ASP A 205 -12.97 12.00 -16.28
C ASP A 205 -13.69 13.35 -16.28
N ARG A 206 -13.08 14.39 -15.71
CA ARG A 206 -13.68 15.73 -15.66
C ARG A 206 -13.74 16.39 -17.05
N PRO A 207 -12.67 16.34 -17.88
CA PRO A 207 -12.77 16.78 -19.27
C PRO A 207 -13.83 15.99 -20.05
N ARG A 208 -13.90 14.67 -19.86
CA ARG A 208 -14.92 13.82 -20.49
C ARG A 208 -16.34 14.24 -20.13
N ALA A 209 -16.61 14.52 -18.85
CA ALA A 209 -17.94 14.94 -18.39
C ALA A 209 -18.41 16.26 -19.01
N ALA A 210 -17.48 17.08 -19.52
CA ALA A 210 -17.78 18.33 -20.22
C ALA A 210 -18.03 18.15 -21.74
N LEU A 211 -17.83 16.94 -22.27
CA LEU A 211 -18.00 16.62 -23.70
C LEU A 211 -19.37 15.95 -23.97
N PRO A 212 -19.94 16.07 -25.20
CA PRO A 212 -21.13 15.32 -25.62
C PRO A 212 -20.95 13.79 -25.52
N CYS A 213 -22.03 13.04 -25.31
CA CYS A 213 -21.96 11.58 -24.99
C CYS A 213 -21.33 10.70 -26.08
N ASP A 214 -21.25 11.19 -27.32
CA ASP A 214 -20.73 10.45 -28.48
C ASP A 214 -19.39 11.01 -28.97
N HIS A 215 -18.69 11.82 -28.15
CA HIS A 215 -17.41 12.38 -28.56
C HIS A 215 -16.33 11.29 -28.58
N PRO A 216 -15.61 11.07 -29.70
CA PRO A 216 -14.59 10.01 -29.84
C PRO A 216 -13.32 10.23 -28.98
N ASP A 217 -13.32 11.21 -28.09
CA ASP A 217 -12.12 11.66 -27.36
C ASP A 217 -11.90 10.88 -26.06
N TRP A 218 -12.75 9.91 -25.71
CA TRP A 218 -12.50 9.06 -24.54
C TRP A 218 -11.17 8.31 -24.65
N ASP A 219 -10.99 7.58 -25.76
CA ASP A 219 -9.76 6.85 -26.04
C ASP A 219 -8.57 7.82 -26.07
N VAL A 220 -8.75 8.99 -26.67
CA VAL A 220 -7.69 10.01 -26.79
C VAL A 220 -7.25 10.55 -25.42
N LEU A 221 -8.18 10.93 -24.55
CA LEU A 221 -7.87 11.46 -23.21
C LEU A 221 -7.20 10.38 -22.33
N SER A 222 -7.72 9.16 -22.39
CA SER A 222 -7.14 8.01 -21.70
C SER A 222 -5.73 7.73 -22.21
N ASP A 223 -5.53 7.68 -23.53
CA ASP A 223 -4.23 7.44 -24.17
C ASP A 223 -3.21 8.53 -23.81
N LEU A 224 -3.61 9.79 -23.82
CA LEU A 224 -2.76 10.91 -23.39
C LEU A 224 -2.35 10.77 -21.93
N TYR A 225 -3.27 10.38 -21.05
CA TYR A 225 -2.96 10.11 -19.66
C TYR A 225 -2.00 8.93 -19.49
N TRP A 226 -2.24 7.83 -20.21
CA TRP A 226 -1.39 6.64 -20.14
C TRP A 226 -0.01 6.86 -20.76
N ALA A 227 0.10 7.76 -21.73
CA ALA A 227 1.36 8.20 -22.35
C ALA A 227 2.22 9.10 -21.45
N LYS A 228 1.66 9.73 -20.41
CA LYS A 228 2.46 10.46 -19.41
C LYS A 228 3.52 9.55 -18.81
N SER A 229 4.72 10.08 -18.62
CA SER A 229 5.80 9.33 -17.99
C SER A 229 5.47 9.00 -16.53
N SER A 230 5.99 7.87 -16.01
CA SER A 230 5.85 7.55 -14.58
C SER A 230 6.36 8.69 -13.70
N ARG A 231 7.46 9.36 -14.09
CA ARG A 231 8.01 10.49 -13.36
C ARG A 231 7.01 11.64 -13.19
N GLU A 232 6.23 11.95 -14.23
CA GLU A 232 5.23 13.02 -14.17
C GLU A 232 4.07 12.64 -13.25
N LYS A 233 3.57 11.41 -13.35
CA LYS A 233 2.47 10.90 -12.50
C LYS A 233 2.88 10.88 -11.02
N GLU A 234 4.05 10.34 -10.73
CA GLU A 234 4.62 10.30 -9.37
C GLU A 234 4.83 11.71 -8.80
N ALA A 235 5.34 12.64 -9.62
CA ALA A 235 5.55 14.02 -9.19
C ALA A 235 4.23 14.72 -8.87
N PHE A 236 3.15 14.47 -9.63
CA PHE A 236 1.83 14.99 -9.30
C PHE A 236 1.33 14.44 -7.96
N ALA A 237 1.34 13.12 -7.81
CA ALA A 237 0.83 12.45 -6.60
C ALA A 237 1.60 12.87 -5.35
N HIS A 238 2.93 13.01 -5.43
CA HIS A 238 3.73 13.57 -4.34
C HIS A 238 3.35 15.01 -4.00
N ARG A 239 3.25 15.92 -4.99
CA ARG A 239 2.86 17.31 -4.73
C ARG A 239 1.49 17.41 -4.07
N TYR A 240 0.50 16.67 -4.59
CA TYR A 240 -0.84 16.64 -4.01
C TYR A 240 -0.81 16.19 -2.54
N ALA A 241 -0.12 15.08 -2.25
CA ALA A 241 -0.02 14.55 -0.88
C ALA A 241 0.71 15.52 0.06
N ASP A 242 1.81 16.11 -0.38
CA ASP A 242 2.61 17.06 0.40
C ASP A 242 1.79 18.33 0.70
N GLU A 243 1.16 18.95 -0.31
CA GLU A 243 0.34 20.16 -0.16
C GLU A 243 -0.88 19.94 0.75
N LEU A 244 -1.63 18.87 0.52
CA LEU A 244 -2.80 18.52 1.34
C LEU A 244 -2.37 18.18 2.77
N GLY A 245 -1.33 17.37 2.93
CA GLY A 245 -0.80 17.00 4.24
C GLY A 245 -0.32 18.21 5.03
N GLU A 246 0.42 19.14 4.42
CA GLU A 246 0.85 20.40 5.04
C GLU A 246 -0.33 21.28 5.44
N ARG A 247 -1.35 21.39 4.59
CA ARG A 247 -2.56 22.14 4.90
C ARG A 247 -3.27 21.55 6.13
N LEU A 248 -3.44 20.23 6.17
CA LEU A 248 -4.10 19.55 7.28
C LEU A 248 -3.30 19.63 8.58
N ARG A 249 -1.96 19.54 8.52
CA ARG A 249 -1.08 19.74 9.69
C ARG A 249 -1.17 21.17 10.22
N ARG A 250 -1.11 22.18 9.34
CA ARG A 250 -1.29 23.59 9.74
C ARG A 250 -2.65 23.86 10.37
N GLY A 251 -3.69 23.15 9.93
CA GLY A 251 -5.03 23.20 10.51
C GLY A 251 -5.22 22.35 11.78
N GLY A 252 -4.16 21.70 12.30
CA GLY A 252 -4.24 20.85 13.49
C GLY A 252 -5.08 19.58 13.31
N LYS A 253 -5.34 19.15 12.07
CA LYS A 253 -6.12 17.95 11.74
C LYS A 253 -5.26 16.69 11.69
N LEU A 254 -3.97 16.83 11.36
CA LEU A 254 -2.97 15.77 11.37
C LEU A 254 -1.79 16.14 12.28
N PRO A 255 -1.21 15.17 13.02
CA PRO A 255 -1.73 13.82 13.23
C PRO A 255 -2.97 13.84 14.16
N PHE A 256 -3.81 12.80 14.06
CA PHE A 256 -4.89 12.56 15.02
C PHE A 256 -4.68 11.25 15.77
N GLU A 257 -5.31 11.15 16.95
CA GLU A 257 -5.28 9.97 17.80
C GLU A 257 -5.86 8.75 17.10
N ARG A 258 -5.29 7.59 17.38
CA ARG A 258 -5.68 6.35 16.71
C ARG A 258 -7.03 5.84 17.20
N TYR A 259 -7.91 5.48 16.27
CA TYR A 259 -9.17 4.80 16.59
C TYR A 259 -8.95 3.30 16.73
N ALA A 260 -8.58 2.84 17.93
CA ALA A 260 -8.24 1.45 18.20
C ALA A 260 -9.12 0.78 19.29
N ASP A 261 -10.33 1.28 19.53
CA ASP A 261 -11.23 0.69 20.54
C ASP A 261 -11.62 -0.75 20.17
N PRO A 262 -11.25 -1.77 20.99
CA PRO A 262 -11.53 -3.17 20.66
C PRO A 262 -13.02 -3.50 20.60
N GLY A 263 -13.86 -2.80 21.37
CA GLY A 263 -15.32 -2.97 21.35
C GLY A 263 -15.92 -2.54 20.02
N ARG A 264 -15.51 -1.38 19.52
CA ARG A 264 -15.91 -0.83 18.22
C ARG A 264 -15.46 -1.72 17.07
N LEU A 265 -14.21 -2.20 17.07
CA LEU A 265 -13.71 -3.14 16.06
C LEU A 265 -14.56 -4.42 16.02
N ARG A 266 -14.83 -5.04 17.17
CA ARG A 266 -15.69 -6.24 17.26
C ARG A 266 -17.10 -5.97 16.77
N SER A 267 -17.68 -4.80 17.09
CA SER A 267 -19.01 -4.41 16.60
C SER A 267 -19.10 -4.29 15.07
N GLN A 268 -17.97 -4.05 14.40
CA GLN A 268 -17.84 -4.00 12.94
C GLN A 268 -17.52 -5.37 12.32
N GLY A 269 -17.48 -6.44 13.12
CA GLY A 269 -17.13 -7.79 12.69
C GLY A 269 -15.62 -8.00 12.49
N LEU A 270 -14.79 -7.10 13.04
CA LEU A 270 -13.34 -7.17 12.92
C LEU A 270 -12.71 -7.79 14.17
N ASP A 271 -11.59 -8.48 13.98
CA ASP A 271 -10.74 -8.92 15.08
C ASP A 271 -9.77 -7.79 15.49
N PRO A 272 -9.81 -7.32 16.76
CA PRO A 272 -8.89 -6.29 17.24
C PRO A 272 -7.41 -6.67 17.14
N GLU A 273 -7.07 -7.96 17.16
CA GLU A 273 -5.69 -8.42 17.00
C GLU A 273 -5.11 -8.06 15.64
N TRP A 274 -5.95 -7.97 14.59
CA TRP A 274 -5.50 -7.56 13.25
C TRP A 274 -4.91 -6.15 13.22
N PHE A 275 -5.22 -5.34 14.24
CA PHE A 275 -4.80 -3.96 14.39
C PHE A 275 -3.86 -3.77 15.59
N GLY A 276 -3.42 -4.84 16.24
CA GLY A 276 -2.63 -4.73 17.48
C GLY A 276 -3.39 -4.02 18.61
N ALA A 277 -4.72 -4.09 18.61
CA ALA A 277 -5.59 -3.51 19.62
C ALA A 277 -6.03 -4.60 20.59
N THR A 278 -5.11 -5.05 21.46
CA THR A 278 -5.45 -6.04 22.51
C THR A 278 -5.99 -5.31 23.75
N SER A 279 -6.92 -5.98 24.44
CA SER A 279 -7.65 -5.46 25.61
C SER A 279 -6.80 -5.44 26.86
#